data_AF-A0A968UCK4-F1
#
_entry.id   AF-A0A968UCK4-F1
#
_cell.length_a   1.000
_cell.length_b   1.000
_cell.length_c   1.000
_cell.angle_alpha   90.00
_cell.angle_beta   90.00
_cell.angle_gamma   90.00
#
_symmetry.space_group_name_H-M   'P 1'
#
loop_
_entity.id
_entity.type
_entity.pdbx_description
1 polymer ?
#
loop_
_entity_poly.entity_id
_entity_poly.type
_entity_poly.pdbx_seq_one_letter_code
_entity_poly.pdbx_strand_id
1 'polypeptide(L)'
;MLPYPESDASGASNVPPASSSRPQPQPERVRHVLYGSLRGLDRVIKILHRYGYADPNDWCEPIPVPTPEPGSGGERRSTTVPPQQWMVVMDKILRLE
;
A
#
# COMPACT_ATOMS: atom_id res chain seq x y z
N MET A 1 7.08 -60.71 -51.61
CA MET A 1 8.39 -60.03 -51.64
C MET A 1 8.27 -58.81 -50.77
N LEU A 2 8.98 -58.87 -49.64
CA LEU A 2 9.37 -57.89 -48.61
C LEU A 2 8.50 -56.65 -48.25
N PRO A 3 8.24 -56.43 -46.94
CA PRO A 3 7.55 -55.28 -46.34
C PRO A 3 8.52 -54.16 -45.90
N TYR A 4 8.11 -52.87 -45.91
CA TYR A 4 8.82 -51.73 -45.26
C TYR A 4 7.89 -50.49 -45.18
N PRO A 5 8.12 -49.49 -44.30
CA PRO A 5 7.81 -49.52 -42.86
C PRO A 5 6.96 -48.30 -42.43
N GLU A 6 6.59 -48.29 -41.15
CA GLU A 6 5.95 -47.18 -40.42
C GLU A 6 6.63 -45.82 -40.68
N SER A 7 5.81 -44.78 -40.84
CA SER A 7 6.21 -43.43 -40.45
C SER A 7 5.29 -43.01 -39.31
N ASP A 8 5.67 -43.45 -38.12
CA ASP A 8 5.29 -42.84 -36.86
C ASP A 8 5.84 -41.41 -36.89
N ALA A 9 5.05 -40.49 -37.45
CA ALA A 9 5.32 -39.07 -37.34
C ALA A 9 4.99 -38.68 -35.90
N SER A 10 5.95 -39.01 -35.03
CA SER A 10 6.05 -38.57 -33.65
C SER A 10 5.81 -37.07 -33.65
N GLY A 11 4.59 -36.68 -33.31
CA GLY A 11 4.18 -35.31 -33.16
C GLY A 11 5.07 -34.72 -32.07
N ALA A 12 6.12 -34.04 -32.49
CA ALA A 12 7.01 -33.31 -31.61
C ALA A 12 6.12 -32.40 -30.76
N SER A 13 5.90 -32.82 -29.53
CA SER A 13 5.12 -32.09 -28.55
C SER A 13 5.86 -30.78 -28.36
N ASN A 14 5.35 -29.72 -28.98
CA ASN A 14 5.87 -28.37 -28.87
C ASN A 14 5.40 -27.84 -27.50
N VAL A 15 5.86 -28.49 -26.44
CA VAL A 15 5.66 -28.06 -25.07
C VAL A 15 6.71 -26.98 -24.86
N PRO A 16 6.32 -25.69 -24.74
CA PRO A 16 7.27 -24.66 -24.34
C PRO A 16 7.88 -25.08 -23.00
N PRO A 17 9.18 -24.82 -22.77
CA PRO A 17 9.79 -25.15 -21.49
C PRO A 17 8.93 -24.55 -20.38
N ALA A 18 8.49 -25.40 -19.44
CA ALA A 18 7.71 -24.99 -18.29
C ALA A 18 8.50 -23.87 -17.60
N SER A 19 8.07 -22.64 -17.83
CA SER A 19 8.64 -21.48 -17.19
C SER A 19 8.31 -21.69 -15.73
N SER A 20 9.33 -21.94 -14.92
CA SER A 20 9.21 -21.85 -13.47
C SER A 20 8.76 -20.42 -13.18
N SER A 21 7.44 -20.22 -13.10
CA SER A 21 6.82 -18.96 -12.79
C SER A 21 7.15 -18.69 -11.33
N ARG A 22 8.35 -18.15 -11.08
CA ARG A 22 8.66 -17.50 -9.83
C ARG A 22 7.50 -16.52 -9.61
N PRO A 23 6.79 -16.58 -8.47
CA PRO A 23 5.70 -15.65 -8.20
C PRO A 23 6.27 -14.25 -8.40
N GLN A 24 5.82 -13.55 -9.46
CA GLN A 24 6.19 -12.16 -9.59
C GLN A 24 5.52 -11.45 -8.41
N PRO A 25 6.28 -10.65 -7.65
CA PRO A 25 5.69 -9.90 -6.57
C PRO A 25 4.54 -9.05 -7.11
N GLN A 26 3.34 -9.29 -6.59
CA GLN A 26 2.17 -8.56 -7.06
C GLN A 26 2.24 -7.14 -6.51
N PRO A 27 1.91 -6.13 -7.34
CA PRO A 27 1.75 -4.77 -6.84
C PRO A 27 0.64 -4.75 -5.78
N GLU A 28 0.97 -4.35 -4.56
CA GLU A 28 0.03 -4.22 -3.45
C GLU A 28 -0.38 -2.76 -3.27
N ARG A 29 -1.69 -2.52 -3.16
CA ARG A 29 -2.23 -1.17 -2.95
C ARG A 29 -2.38 -0.92 -1.46
N VAL A 30 -1.56 -0.02 -0.92
CA VAL A 30 -1.50 0.31 0.52
C VAL A 30 -2.06 1.71 0.76
N ARG A 31 -2.97 1.82 1.74
CA ARG A 31 -3.50 3.09 2.24
C ARG A 31 -2.75 3.53 3.49
N HIS A 32 -2.11 4.68 3.43
CA HIS A 32 -1.45 5.32 4.56
C HIS A 32 -2.41 6.34 5.18
N VAL A 33 -2.58 6.26 6.50
CA VAL A 33 -3.38 7.21 7.27
C VAL A 33 -2.50 7.72 8.41
N LEU A 34 -2.23 9.02 8.43
CA LEU A 34 -1.44 9.65 9.48
C LEU A 34 -2.35 10.51 10.36
N TYR A 35 -2.18 10.41 11.68
CA TYR A 35 -2.90 11.22 12.65
C TYR A 35 -1.91 12.07 13.46
N GLY A 36 -2.27 13.31 13.74
CA GLY A 36 -1.45 14.16 14.61
C GLY A 36 -1.81 15.64 14.52
N SER A 37 -0.92 16.49 15.04
CA SER A 37 -1.01 17.94 14.81
C SER A 37 -0.57 18.30 13.40
N LEU A 38 -1.06 19.41 12.84
CA LEU A 38 -0.65 19.90 11.52
C LEU A 38 0.89 20.00 11.38
N ARG A 39 1.58 20.51 12.41
CA ARG A 39 3.05 20.63 12.42
C ARG A 39 3.75 19.29 12.43
N GLY A 40 3.17 18.29 13.12
CA GLY A 40 3.70 16.93 13.15
C GLY A 40 3.55 16.26 11.79
N LEU A 41 2.36 16.34 11.20
CA LEU A 41 2.05 15.79 9.88
C LEU A 41 2.96 16.38 8.79
N ASP A 42 3.09 17.72 8.75
CA ASP A 42 3.98 18.40 7.80
C ASP A 42 5.44 17.92 7.90
N ARG A 43 5.95 17.73 9.13
CA ARG A 43 7.31 17.18 9.33
C ARG A 43 7.43 15.75 8.82
N VAL A 44 6.46 14.89 9.13
CA VAL A 44 6.49 13.48 8.68
C VAL A 44 6.44 13.41 7.16
N ILE A 45 5.56 14.17 6.51
CA ILE A 45 5.46 14.23 5.05
C ILE A 45 6.81 14.67 4.44
N LYS A 46 7.44 15.72 4.99
CA LYS A 46 8.77 16.17 4.53
C LYS A 46 9.87 15.12 4.72
N ILE A 47 9.83 14.37 5.84
CA ILE A 47 10.76 13.28 6.10
C ILE A 47 10.56 12.16 5.06
N LEU A 48 9.32 11.73 4.82
CA LEU A 48 8.99 10.69 3.85
C LEU A 48 9.41 11.10 2.42
N HIS A 49 9.17 12.35 2.05
CA HIS A 49 9.62 12.90 0.78
C HIS A 49 11.14 12.90 0.65
N ARG A 50 11.86 13.31 1.70
CA ARG A 50 13.33 13.29 1.71
C ARG A 50 13.89 11.88 1.50
N TYR A 51 13.21 10.84 1.99
CA TYR A 51 13.59 9.45 1.78
C TYR A 51 13.07 8.87 0.45
N GLY A 52 12.40 9.66 -0.39
CA GLY A 52 11.83 9.21 -1.67
C GLY A 52 10.61 8.30 -1.50
N TYR A 53 10.04 8.23 -0.29
CA TYR A 53 8.91 7.35 -0.01
C TYR A 53 7.60 7.86 -0.60
N ALA A 54 7.34 9.17 -0.53
CA ALA A 54 6.10 9.77 -1.02
C ALA A 54 6.32 11.23 -1.39
N ASP A 55 5.68 11.72 -2.45
CA ASP A 55 5.69 13.15 -2.76
C ASP A 55 4.75 13.90 -1.80
N PRO A 56 5.04 15.15 -1.39
CA PRO A 56 4.12 15.93 -0.57
C PRO A 56 2.74 16.12 -1.20
N ASN A 57 2.64 16.11 -2.53
CA ASN A 57 1.37 16.26 -3.25
C ASN A 57 0.56 14.95 -3.32
N ASP A 58 1.14 13.80 -2.95
CA ASP A 58 0.41 12.52 -2.90
C ASP A 58 -0.56 12.45 -1.70
N TRP A 59 -0.40 13.35 -0.73
CA TRP A 59 -1.23 13.43 0.47
C TRP A 59 -2.45 14.31 0.23
N CYS A 60 -3.60 13.90 0.76
CA CYS A 60 -4.76 14.77 0.79
C CYS A 60 -4.54 15.98 1.73
N GLU A 61 -5.37 17.01 1.57
CA GLU A 61 -5.42 18.11 2.52
C GLU A 61 -5.74 17.62 3.95
N PRO A 62 -5.23 18.27 5.00
CA PRO A 62 -5.49 17.87 6.38
C PRO A 62 -6.98 17.92 6.75
N ILE A 63 -7.53 16.78 7.17
CA ILE A 63 -8.92 16.62 7.60
C ILE A 63 -8.96 16.71 9.13
N PRO A 64 -9.77 17.61 9.72
CA PRO A 64 -9.92 17.68 11.18
C PRO A 64 -10.61 16.42 11.70
N VAL A 65 -10.03 15.80 12.71
CA VAL A 65 -10.61 14.61 13.36
C VAL A 65 -11.48 15.08 14.53
N PRO A 66 -12.76 14.67 14.59
CA PRO A 66 -13.62 14.98 15.72
C PRO A 66 -12.96 14.45 16.99
N THR A 67 -12.71 15.33 17.95
CA THR A 67 -12.30 14.86 19.27
C THR A 67 -13.56 14.46 20.03
N PRO A 68 -13.59 13.28 20.68
CA PRO A 68 -14.68 12.98 21.60
C PRO A 68 -14.81 14.09 22.63
N GLU A 69 -15.99 14.72 22.67
CA GLU A 69 -16.35 15.71 23.67
C GLU A 69 -16.13 15.10 25.07
N PRO A 70 -15.48 15.79 26.01
CA PRO A 70 -15.18 15.28 27.35
C PRO A 70 -16.43 15.13 28.27
N GLY A 71 -17.63 14.95 27.72
CA GLY A 71 -18.91 14.99 28.44
C GLY A 71 -19.72 13.69 28.47
N SER A 72 -19.36 12.64 27.74
CA SER A 72 -20.21 11.45 27.59
C SER A 72 -19.95 10.31 28.58
N GLY A 73 -18.99 10.49 29.49
CA GLY A 73 -18.73 9.56 30.59
C GLY A 73 -18.22 10.37 31.76
N GLY A 74 -19.08 10.58 32.77
CA GLY A 74 -18.78 11.48 33.86
C GLY A 74 -17.54 11.04 34.62
N GLU A 75 -16.43 11.76 34.48
CA GLU A 75 -15.46 11.96 35.55
C GLU A 75 -14.43 13.04 35.19
N ARG A 76 -14.34 14.02 36.11
CA ARG A 76 -13.17 14.84 36.47
C ARG A 76 -12.55 15.73 35.38
N ARG A 77 -13.04 16.98 35.36
CA ARG A 77 -12.28 18.25 35.32
C ARG A 77 -10.81 18.13 34.86
N SER A 78 -10.59 17.91 33.56
CA SER A 78 -9.38 18.37 32.89
C SER A 78 -9.75 19.59 32.06
N THR A 79 -9.25 20.76 32.42
CA THR A 79 -9.40 22.03 31.68
C THR A 79 -8.54 22.07 30.41
N THR A 80 -8.05 20.93 29.96
CA THR A 80 -7.21 20.80 28.78
C THR A 80 -8.11 20.73 27.57
N VAL A 81 -8.14 21.82 26.78
CA VAL A 81 -8.72 21.79 25.43
C VAL A 81 -8.11 20.56 24.73
N PRO A 82 -8.94 19.62 24.26
CA PRO A 82 -8.39 18.45 23.60
C PRO A 82 -7.49 18.89 22.45
N PRO A 83 -6.30 18.28 22.28
CA PRO A 83 -5.42 18.66 21.19
C PRO A 83 -6.15 18.43 19.87
N GLN A 84 -6.32 19.48 19.07
CA GLN A 84 -6.92 19.40 17.75
C GLN A 84 -6.13 18.37 16.91
N GLN A 85 -6.76 17.22 16.66
CA GLN A 85 -6.19 16.15 15.87
C GLN A 85 -6.57 16.33 14.40
N TRP A 86 -5.62 16.03 13.54
CA TRP A 86 -5.74 16.10 12.09
C TRP A 86 -5.37 14.75 11.48
N MET A 87 -5.91 14.49 10.30
CA MET A 87 -5.65 13.29 9.53
C MET A 87 -5.27 13.65 8.09
N VAL A 88 -4.29 12.95 7.54
CA VAL A 88 -3.99 12.96 6.10
C VAL A 88 -3.92 11.53 5.59
N VAL A 89 -4.30 11.36 4.32
CA VAL A 89 -4.42 10.05 3.68
C VAL A 89 -3.65 10.05 2.37
N MET A 90 -2.99 8.94 2.05
CA MET A 90 -2.33 8.68 0.79
C MET A 90 -2.52 7.21 0.39
N ASP A 91 -2.96 6.95 -0.83
CA ASP A 91 -3.00 5.60 -1.42
C ASP A 91 -1.78 5.41 -2.33
N LYS A 92 -0.97 4.37 -2.08
CA LYS A 92 0.24 4.08 -2.89
C LYS A 92 0.31 2.60 -3.27
N ILE A 93 0.77 2.32 -4.49
CA ILE A 93 1.08 0.97 -4.94
C ILE A 93 2.54 0.66 -4.59
N LEU A 94 2.75 -0.35 -3.76
CA LEU A 94 4.07 -0.89 -3.44
C LEU A 94 4.31 -2.13 -4.29
N ARG A 95 5.52 -2.26 -4.80
CA ARG A 95 5.99 -3.53 -5.33
C ARG A 95 6.67 -4.24 -4.18
N LEU A 96 6.11 -5.36 -3.76
CA LEU A 96 6.83 -6.33 -2.94
C LEU A 96 8.02 -6.81 -3.80
N GLU A 97 9.13 -7.23 -3.21
CA GLU A 97 10.29 -7.76 -3.94
C GLU A 97 10.68 -9.15 -3.43
#